data_AF-Q67L12-F1
#
_entry.id   AF-Q67L12-F1
#
_cell.length_a   1.000
_cell.length_b   1.000
_cell.length_c   1.000
_cell.angle_alpha   90.00
_cell.angle_beta   90.00
_cell.angle_gamma   90.00
#
_symmetry.space_group_name_H-M   'P 1'
#
loop_
_entity.id
_entity.type
_entity.pdbx_description
1 polymer ?
#
loop_
_entity_poly.entity_id
_entity_poly.type
_entity_poly.pdbx_seq_one_letter_code
_entity_poly.pdbx_strand_id
1 'polypeptide(L)'
;MPVEERLIWGMRLARMLSACVEVCVALMLLRMADPKAMLRLNALAGLVGPAVFIAVSALGLAASLGRLEPGRLLVVLLGIALVVWGTR
;
A
#
# COMPACT_ATOMS: atom_id res chain seq x y z
N MET A 1 -19.38 -17.71 1.16
CA MET A 1 -19.02 -16.49 1.91
C MET A 1 -19.64 -15.29 1.21
N PRO A 2 -20.29 -14.37 1.95
CA PRO A 2 -20.72 -13.08 1.43
C PRO A 2 -19.56 -12.31 0.75
N VAL A 3 -19.89 -11.44 -0.20
CA VAL A 3 -18.90 -10.73 -1.03
C VAL A 3 -18.05 -9.80 -0.18
N GLU A 4 -18.66 -9.15 0.80
CA GLU A 4 -18.02 -8.24 1.75
C GLU A 4 -16.92 -8.96 2.54
N GLU A 5 -17.20 -10.18 2.99
CA GLU A 5 -16.26 -10.98 3.75
C GLU A 5 -15.04 -11.37 2.89
N ARG A 6 -15.25 -11.72 1.61
CA ARG A 6 -14.15 -11.97 0.66
C ARG A 6 -13.29 -10.72 0.44
N LEU A 7 -13.91 -9.54 0.35
CA LEU A 7 -13.19 -8.27 0.18
C LEU A 7 -12.38 -7.89 1.42
N ILE A 8 -12.93 -8.11 2.62
CA ILE A 8 -12.24 -7.91 3.90
C ILE A 8 -11.05 -8.86 4.01
N TRP A 9 -11.22 -10.14 3.66
CA TRP A 9 -10.11 -11.10 3.61
C TRP A 9 -9.02 -10.68 2.61
N GLY A 10 -9.42 -10.20 1.43
CA GLY A 10 -8.51 -9.60 0.46
C GLY A 10 -7.71 -8.42 1.03
N MET A 11 -8.37 -7.51 1.74
CA MET A 11 -7.72 -6.39 2.44
C MET A 11 -6.69 -6.87 3.46
N ARG A 12 -7.05 -7.86 4.30
CA ARG A 12 -6.17 -8.40 5.33
C ARG A 12 -4.93 -9.05 4.72
N LEU A 13 -5.13 -9.89 3.70
CA LEU A 13 -4.04 -10.57 3.00
C LEU A 13 -3.13 -9.58 2.27
N ALA A 14 -3.69 -8.58 1.59
CA ALA A 14 -2.90 -7.55 0.90
C ALA A 14 -1.99 -6.77 1.87
N ARG A 15 -2.49 -6.42 3.07
CA ARG A 15 -1.64 -5.81 4.11
C ARG A 15 -0.53 -6.74 4.57
N MET A 16 -0.86 -8.01 4.81
CA MET A 16 0.11 -8.98 5.31
C MET A 16 1.23 -9.21 4.28
N LEU A 17 0.87 -9.34 3.00
CA LEU A 17 1.84 -9.45 1.91
C LEU A 17 2.72 -8.21 1.78
N SER A 18 2.14 -7.01 1.87
CA SER A 18 2.91 -5.77 1.85
C SER A 18 3.90 -5.68 3.01
N ALA A 19 3.49 -6.06 4.22
CA ALA A 19 4.37 -6.08 5.38
C ALA A 19 5.53 -7.05 5.18
N CYS A 20 5.27 -8.24 4.60
CA CYS A 20 6.34 -9.18 4.24
C CYS A 20 7.34 -8.57 3.25
N VAL A 21 6.87 -7.82 2.24
CA VAL A 21 7.75 -7.12 1.29
C VAL A 21 8.63 -6.10 2.01
N GLU A 22 8.07 -5.29 2.91
CA GLU A 22 8.85 -4.33 3.70
C GLU A 22 9.89 -5.02 4.59
N VAL A 23 9.54 -6.14 5.23
CA VAL A 23 10.50 -6.93 6.01
C VAL A 23 11.62 -7.47 5.11
N CYS A 24 11.31 -7.99 3.92
CA CYS A 24 12.32 -8.42 2.96
C CYS A 24 13.26 -7.28 2.56
N VAL A 25 12.72 -6.09 2.26
CA VAL A 25 13.53 -4.91 1.94
C VAL A 25 14.43 -4.53 3.12
N ALA A 26 13.89 -4.50 4.34
CA ALA A 26 14.66 -4.19 5.54
C ALA A 26 15.81 -5.20 5.73
N LEU A 27 15.55 -6.49 5.55
CA LEU A 27 16.58 -7.54 5.62
C LEU A 27 17.65 -7.40 4.53
N MET A 28 17.29 -6.96 3.33
CA MET A 28 18.27 -6.66 2.27
C MET A 28 19.12 -5.45 2.63
N LEU A 29 18.50 -4.36 3.11
CA LEU A 29 19.21 -3.15 3.55
C LEU A 29 20.24 -3.44 4.65
N LEU A 30 19.94 -4.32 5.60
CA LEU A 30 20.89 -4.74 6.65
C LEU A 30 22.16 -5.39 6.11
N ARG A 31 22.12 -6.00 4.91
CA ARG A 31 23.27 -6.67 4.30
C ARG A 31 23.98 -5.82 3.25
N MET A 32 23.43 -4.67 2.88
CA MET A 32 23.99 -3.81 1.85
C MET A 32 25.05 -2.88 2.45
N ALA A 33 26.17 -2.71 1.73
CA ALA A 33 27.24 -1.80 2.13
C ALA A 33 27.27 -0.49 1.32
N ASP A 34 26.71 -0.49 0.10
CA ASP A 34 26.67 0.72 -0.75
C ASP A 34 25.45 1.59 -0.42
N PRO A 35 25.66 2.81 0.11
CA PRO A 35 24.57 3.72 0.45
C PRO A 35 23.72 4.12 -0.76
N LYS A 36 24.31 4.21 -1.97
CA LYS A 36 23.56 4.57 -3.18
C LYS A 36 22.57 3.48 -3.57
N ALA A 37 22.99 2.22 -3.49
CA ALA A 37 22.12 1.09 -3.72
C ALA A 37 21.02 0.99 -2.65
N MET A 38 21.35 1.25 -1.37
CA MET A 38 20.37 1.27 -0.27
C MET A 38 19.29 2.33 -0.49
N LEU A 39 19.67 3.56 -0.86
CA LEU A 39 18.74 4.65 -1.14
C LEU A 39 17.81 4.31 -2.32
N ARG A 40 18.34 3.69 -3.39
CA ARG A 40 17.52 3.24 -4.52
C ARG A 40 16.50 2.18 -4.12
N LEU A 41 16.92 1.17 -3.35
CA LEU A 41 16.01 0.13 -2.88
C LEU A 41 14.93 0.71 -1.95
N ASN A 42 15.30 1.61 -1.04
CA ASN A 42 14.36 2.26 -0.15
C ASN A 42 13.37 3.17 -0.89
N ALA A 43 13.82 3.88 -1.93
CA ALA A 43 12.94 4.68 -2.78
C ALA A 43 11.92 3.80 -3.53
N LEU A 44 12.35 2.65 -4.06
CA LEU A 44 11.45 1.69 -4.70
C LEU A 44 10.43 1.11 -3.69
N ALA A 45 10.90 0.71 -2.51
CA ALA A 45 10.04 0.20 -1.44
C ALA A 45 9.07 1.27 -0.91
N GLY A 46 9.50 2.53 -0.87
CA GLY A 46 8.67 3.67 -0.48
C GLY A 46 7.45 3.88 -1.37
N LEU A 47 7.45 3.37 -2.62
CA LEU A 47 6.29 3.39 -3.51
C LEU A 47 5.30 2.24 -3.25
N VAL A 48 5.76 1.14 -2.63
CA VAL A 48 4.92 -0.04 -2.33
C VAL A 48 3.85 0.31 -1.29
N GLY A 49 4.22 1.03 -0.23
CA GLY A 49 3.31 1.45 0.84
C GLY A 49 2.10 2.24 0.30
N PRO A 50 2.31 3.34 -0.45
CA PRO A 50 1.24 4.08 -1.11
C PRO A 50 0.39 3.20 -2.03
N ALA A 51 0.99 2.39 -2.90
CA ALA A 51 0.27 1.52 -3.83
C ALA A 51 -0.65 0.51 -3.12
N VAL A 52 -0.15 -0.15 -2.08
CA VAL A 52 -0.92 -1.10 -1.27
C VAL A 52 -2.01 -0.37 -0.49
N PHE A 53 -1.74 0.81 0.04
CA PHE A 53 -2.74 1.62 0.73
C PHE A 53 -3.94 1.94 -0.17
N ILE A 54 -3.71 2.24 -1.47
CA ILE A 54 -4.81 2.42 -2.45
C ILE A 54 -5.64 1.15 -2.57
N ALA A 55 -4.97 0.02 -2.84
CA ALA A 55 -5.63 -1.25 -3.11
C ALA A 55 -6.46 -1.70 -1.90
N VAL A 56 -5.89 -1.62 -0.70
CA VAL A 56 -6.56 -1.98 0.54
C VAL A 56 -7.72 -1.03 0.86
N SER A 57 -7.54 0.28 0.64
CA SER A 57 -8.62 1.26 0.83
C SER A 57 -9.77 1.03 -0.13
N ALA A 58 -9.49 0.69 -1.39
CA ALA A 58 -10.51 0.33 -2.37
C ALA A 58 -11.28 -0.93 -1.97
N LEU A 59 -10.59 -1.98 -1.51
CA LEU A 59 -11.22 -3.20 -0.99
C LEU A 59 -12.09 -2.92 0.24
N GLY A 60 -11.61 -2.07 1.16
CA GLY A 60 -12.34 -1.68 2.36
C GLY A 60 -13.59 -0.87 2.08
N LEU A 61 -13.48 0.12 1.19
CA LEU A 61 -14.61 0.93 0.75
C LEU A 61 -15.64 0.08 0.00
N ALA A 62 -15.19 -0.83 -0.87
CA ALA A 62 -16.06 -1.77 -1.58
C ALA A 62 -16.80 -2.71 -0.60
N ALA A 63 -16.13 -3.19 0.45
CA ALA A 63 -16.73 -4.04 1.47
C ALA A 63 -17.71 -3.29 2.40
N SER A 64 -17.43 -2.02 2.72
CA SER A 64 -18.18 -1.25 3.73
C SER A 64 -19.55 -0.78 3.26
N LEU A 65 -19.75 -0.58 1.97
CA LEU A 65 -20.89 0.20 1.48
C LEU A 65 -21.85 -0.60 0.58
N GLY A 66 -21.41 -1.74 0.05
CA GLY A 66 -22.04 -2.35 -1.13
C GLY A 66 -22.03 -1.45 -2.38
N ARG A 67 -21.48 -0.21 -2.29
CA ARG A 67 -21.44 0.84 -3.31
C ARG A 67 -20.23 1.75 -3.05
N LEU A 68 -19.35 1.97 -4.01
CA LEU A 68 -18.21 2.90 -3.81
C LEU A 68 -18.72 4.36 -3.77
N GLU A 69 -18.64 5.02 -2.60
CA GLU A 69 -18.90 6.46 -2.47
C GLU A 69 -17.75 7.26 -3.12
N PRO A 70 -17.98 7.94 -4.26
CA PRO A 70 -16.90 8.52 -5.06
C PRO A 70 -16.16 9.65 -4.33
N GLY A 71 -16.81 10.36 -3.41
CA GLY A 71 -16.17 11.39 -2.58
C GLY A 71 -15.06 10.84 -1.69
N ARG A 72 -15.26 9.66 -1.08
CA ARG A 72 -14.22 9.02 -0.24
C ARG A 72 -13.04 8.54 -1.08
N LEU A 73 -13.31 8.04 -2.28
CA LEU A 73 -12.27 7.63 -3.23
C LEU A 73 -11.41 8.83 -3.66
N LEU A 74 -12.03 9.98 -3.95
CA LEU A 74 -11.32 11.22 -4.29
C LEU A 74 -10.37 11.67 -3.17
N VAL A 75 -10.80 11.61 -1.90
CA VAL A 75 -9.94 11.97 -0.76
C VAL A 75 -8.74 11.03 -0.63
N VAL A 76 -8.95 9.72 -0.82
CA VAL A 76 -7.86 8.74 -0.84
C VAL A 76 -6.88 9.04 -1.96
N LEU A 77 -7.37 9.26 -3.19
CA LEU A 77 -6.56 9.62 -4.36
C LEU A 77 -5.77 10.92 -4.14
N LEU A 78 -6.36 11.92 -3.49
CA LEU A 78 -5.68 13.16 -3.14
C LEU A 78 -4.53 12.90 -2.15
N GLY A 79 -4.76 12.13 -1.09
CA GLY A 79 -3.72 11.76 -0.13
C GLY A 79 -2.54 11.04 -0.80
N ILE A 80 -2.82 10.15 -1.77
CA ILE A 80 -1.79 9.47 -2.56
C ILE A 80 -1.00 10.46 -3.41
N ALA A 81 -1.69 11.37 -4.12
CA ALA A 81 -1.04 12.39 -4.93
C ALA A 81 -0.09 13.26 -4.10
N LEU A 82 -0.50 13.62 -2.87
CA LEU A 82 0.33 14.38 -1.92
C LEU A 82 1.56 13.58 -1.46
N VAL A 83 1.40 12.29 -1.13
CA VAL A 83 2.53 11.42 -0.74
C VAL A 83 3.52 11.30 -1.90
N VAL A 84 3.04 10.99 -3.11
CA VAL A 84 3.88 10.88 -4.30
C VAL A 84 4.59 12.19 -4.59
N TRP A 85 3.91 13.34 -4.48
CA TRP A 85 4.51 14.65 -4.67
C TRP A 85 5.59 14.95 -3.62
N GLY A 86 5.35 14.64 -2.34
CA GLY A 86 6.33 14.84 -1.27
C GLY A 86 7.54 13.90 -1.32
N THR A 87 7.44 12.77 -2.03
CA THR A 87 8.53 11.80 -2.21
C THR A 87 9.33 11.96 -3.51
N ARG A 88 8.97 12.93 -4.36
CA ARG A 88 9.72 13.31 -5.56
C ARG A 88 10.67 14.45 -5.26
#